data_AF-A0A1S8BKM2-F1
#
_entry.id   AF-A0A1S8BKM2-F1
#
_cell.length_a   1.000
_cell.length_b   1.000
_cell.length_c   1.000
_cell.angle_alpha   90.00
_cell.angle_beta   90.00
_cell.angle_gamma   90.00
#
_symmetry.space_group_name_H-M   'P 1'
#
loop_
_entity.id
_entity.type
_entity.pdbx_description
1 polymer ?
#
loop_
_entity_poly.entity_id
_entity_poly.type
_entity_poly.pdbx_seq_one_letter_code
_entity_poly.pdbx_strand_id
1 'polypeptide(L)'
;MTSRSRPRGTQLKDDADEERSIWNQLRADAKKVDALVRESNEIEKRIYELGVAQQAIEVSTVGDRHRLSVGTEVFYRNKQKNTEGEGILCSVTSVIGEGKQRRYEIIDSDPDPSTPLQPYRASVSNLVPIPVSNAGLTELPLRKNVLAVYPGTTTFYKAEVVASRAGKGLKKDGKEIGGSLGELKDGFVRLRFEGEDEADREMDVERRYVLPETGR
;
A
#
# COMPACT_ATOMS: atom_id res chain seq x y z
N MET A 1 1.63 92.61 7.51
CA MET A 1 1.28 91.16 7.55
C MET A 1 2.15 90.46 6.54
N THR A 2 3.08 89.63 7.00
CA THR A 2 4.16 89.05 6.19
C THR A 2 3.70 87.75 5.54
N SER A 3 3.40 87.78 4.24
CA SER A 3 3.13 86.59 3.43
C SER A 3 4.42 86.08 2.79
N ARG A 4 5.07 85.09 3.43
CA ARG A 4 6.21 84.36 2.82
C ARG A 4 5.66 83.22 1.98
N SER A 5 5.66 83.43 0.66
CA SER A 5 5.45 82.38 -0.34
C SER A 5 6.64 81.41 -0.33
N ARG A 6 6.38 80.12 -0.13
CA ARG A 6 7.38 79.03 -0.18
C ARG A 6 7.47 78.46 -1.60
N PRO A 7 8.63 77.93 -2.03
CA PRO A 7 8.85 77.54 -3.42
C PRO A 7 8.12 76.22 -3.74
N ARG A 8 7.37 76.18 -4.85
CA ARG A 8 6.67 74.98 -5.36
C ARG A 8 7.57 73.96 -6.08
N GLY A 9 8.86 74.25 -6.25
CA GLY A 9 9.74 73.49 -7.14
C GLY A 9 10.29 72.17 -6.58
N THR A 10 10.38 72.01 -5.26
CA THR A 10 10.92 70.79 -4.63
C THR A 10 9.88 69.70 -4.51
N GLN A 11 8.65 70.06 -4.15
CA GLN A 11 7.54 69.11 -3.95
C GLN A 11 7.16 68.37 -5.25
N LEU A 12 7.10 69.07 -6.39
CA LEU A 12 6.81 68.46 -7.69
C LEU A 12 7.88 67.48 -8.20
N LYS A 13 9.13 67.65 -7.74
CA LYS A 13 10.23 66.76 -8.13
C LYS A 13 10.23 65.49 -7.29
N ASP A 14 9.99 65.64 -6.00
CA ASP A 14 9.81 64.50 -5.09
C ASP A 14 8.59 63.66 -5.53
N ASP A 15 7.48 64.30 -5.89
CA ASP A 15 6.29 63.62 -6.43
C ASP A 15 6.61 62.82 -7.72
N ALA A 16 7.40 63.40 -8.64
CA ALA A 16 7.78 62.74 -9.89
C ALA A 16 8.76 61.57 -9.70
N ASP A 17 9.65 61.65 -8.70
CA ASP A 17 10.59 60.59 -8.37
C ASP A 17 9.90 59.44 -7.62
N GLU A 18 8.90 59.74 -6.77
CA GLU A 18 8.01 58.75 -6.15
C GLU A 18 7.17 58.01 -7.18
N GLU A 19 6.55 58.71 -8.13
CA GLU A 19 5.79 58.09 -9.22
C GLU A 19 6.66 57.15 -10.06
N ARG A 20 7.89 57.54 -10.37
CA ARG A 20 8.84 56.68 -11.10
C ARG A 20 9.19 55.41 -10.33
N SER A 21 9.35 55.51 -9.02
CA SER A 21 9.59 54.36 -8.15
C SER A 21 8.42 53.37 -8.19
N ILE A 22 7.18 53.87 -8.07
CA ILE A 22 5.95 53.07 -8.17
C ILE A 22 5.84 52.39 -9.53
N TRP A 23 6.10 53.12 -10.62
CA TRP A 23 6.07 52.54 -11.97
C TRP A 23 7.16 51.51 -12.24
N ASN A 24 8.31 51.63 -11.59
CA ASN A 24 9.37 50.63 -11.65
C ASN A 24 8.99 49.38 -10.86
N GLN A 25 8.43 49.55 -9.66
CA GLN A 25 7.95 48.44 -8.82
C GLN A 25 6.82 47.67 -9.52
N LEU A 26 5.83 48.36 -10.09
CA LEU A 26 4.73 47.74 -10.82
C LEU A 26 5.22 46.93 -12.04
N ARG A 27 6.22 47.43 -12.77
CA ARG A 27 6.84 46.68 -13.88
C ARG A 27 7.64 45.47 -13.41
N ALA A 28 8.30 45.56 -12.26
CA ALA A 28 9.01 44.43 -11.67
C ALA A 28 8.02 43.34 -11.22
N ASP A 29 6.92 43.75 -10.58
CA ASP A 29 5.86 42.85 -10.13
C ASP A 29 5.14 42.19 -11.31
N ALA A 30 4.88 42.92 -12.39
CA ALA A 30 4.31 42.36 -13.63
C ALA A 30 5.21 41.26 -14.22
N LYS A 31 6.53 41.49 -14.29
CA LYS A 31 7.49 40.47 -14.75
C LYS A 31 7.52 39.24 -13.83
N LYS A 32 7.35 39.44 -12.52
CA LYS A 32 7.30 38.35 -11.54
C LYS A 32 6.02 37.52 -11.71
N VAL A 33 4.89 38.16 -11.98
CA VAL A 33 3.63 37.47 -12.30
C VAL A 33 3.77 36.64 -13.57
N ASP A 34 4.35 37.18 -14.64
CA ASP A 34 4.57 36.42 -15.88
C ASP A 34 5.47 35.19 -15.68
N ALA A 35 6.49 35.30 -14.82
CA ALA A 35 7.35 34.17 -14.47
C ALA A 35 6.58 33.08 -13.70
N LEU A 36 5.77 33.47 -12.71
CA LEU A 36 4.94 32.55 -11.94
C LEU A 36 3.88 31.85 -12.80
N VAL A 37 3.28 32.56 -13.77
CA VAL A 37 2.32 31.95 -14.71
C VAL A 37 2.99 30.89 -15.57
N ARG A 38 4.24 31.13 -16.00
CA ARG A 38 5.00 30.11 -16.74
C ARG A 38 5.27 28.86 -15.90
N GLU A 39 5.73 29.05 -14.66
CA GLU A 39 5.96 27.94 -13.73
C GLU A 39 4.65 27.17 -13.45
N SER A 40 3.53 27.89 -13.28
CA SER A 40 2.21 27.29 -13.09
C SER A 40 1.82 26.40 -14.28
N ASN A 41 2.00 26.87 -15.51
CA ASN A 41 1.67 26.11 -16.72
C ASN A 41 2.54 24.84 -16.85
N GLU A 42 3.81 24.90 -16.46
CA GLU A 42 4.71 23.75 -16.45
C GLU A 42 4.28 22.71 -15.40
N ILE A 43 3.88 23.18 -14.21
CA ILE A 43 3.36 22.32 -13.14
C ILE A 43 2.04 21.68 -13.57
N GLU A 44 1.11 22.44 -14.15
CA GLU A 44 -0.17 21.92 -14.65
C GLU A 44 0.04 20.82 -15.71
N LYS A 45 0.96 21.04 -16.65
CA LYS A 45 1.33 20.04 -17.64
C LYS A 45 1.86 18.77 -16.98
N ARG A 46 2.72 18.90 -15.97
CA ARG A 46 3.29 17.76 -15.24
C ARG A 46 2.22 17.01 -14.43
N ILE A 47 1.29 17.72 -13.81
CA ILE A 47 0.14 17.12 -13.09
C ILE A 47 -0.70 16.29 -14.07
N TYR A 48 -0.99 16.83 -15.25
CA TYR A 48 -1.75 16.12 -16.28
C TYR A 48 -1.04 14.84 -16.75
N GLU A 49 0.26 14.93 -17.07
CA GLU A 49 1.06 13.77 -17.49
C GLU A 49 1.12 12.69 -16.41
N LEU A 50 1.34 13.09 -15.15
CA LEU A 50 1.33 12.16 -14.02
C LEU A 50 -0.05 11.54 -13.80
N GLY A 51 -1.13 12.30 -13.97
CA GLY A 51 -2.50 11.80 -13.88
C GLY A 51 -2.81 10.75 -14.95
N VAL A 52 -2.40 10.99 -16.20
CA VAL A 52 -2.54 10.03 -17.30
C VAL A 52 -1.73 8.76 -17.04
N ALA A 53 -0.49 8.90 -16.55
CA ALA A 53 0.35 7.76 -16.20
C ALA A 53 -0.25 6.93 -15.04
N GLN A 54 -0.75 7.60 -13.99
CA GLN A 54 -1.44 6.93 -12.87
C GLN A 54 -2.70 6.20 -13.36
N GLN A 55 -3.50 6.82 -14.22
CA GLN A 55 -4.70 6.20 -14.77
C GLN A 55 -4.39 4.98 -15.66
N ALA A 56 -3.32 5.03 -16.46
CA ALA A 56 -2.86 3.89 -17.25
C ALA A 56 -2.40 2.71 -16.36
N ILE A 57 -1.73 2.99 -15.24
CA ILE A 57 -1.33 1.99 -14.25
C ILE A 57 -2.57 1.41 -13.53
N GLU A 58 -3.54 2.23 -13.14
CA GLU A 58 -4.79 1.74 -12.53
C GLU A 58 -5.60 0.87 -13.49
N VAL A 59 -5.78 1.27 -14.75
CA VAL A 59 -6.56 0.51 -15.73
C VAL A 59 -5.91 -0.84 -16.05
N SER A 60 -4.57 -0.89 -16.17
CA SER A 60 -3.84 -2.15 -16.37
C SER A 60 -3.88 -3.06 -15.13
N THR A 61 -3.72 -2.51 -13.93
CA THR A 61 -3.78 -3.29 -12.69
C THR A 61 -5.17 -3.87 -12.43
N VAL A 62 -6.27 -3.19 -12.78
CA VAL A 62 -7.63 -3.74 -12.61
C VAL A 62 -7.91 -4.89 -13.57
N GLY A 63 -7.39 -4.83 -14.81
CA GLY A 63 -7.51 -5.89 -15.81
C GLY A 63 -6.64 -7.12 -15.54
N ASP A 64 -5.41 -6.92 -15.05
CA ASP A 64 -4.45 -8.02 -14.76
C ASP A 64 -4.53 -8.57 -13.34
N ARG A 65 -5.20 -7.89 -12.39
CA ARG A 65 -5.42 -8.42 -11.01
C ARG A 65 -6.05 -9.82 -10.95
N HIS A 66 -6.67 -10.25 -12.04
CA HIS A 66 -7.34 -11.56 -12.17
C HIS A 66 -6.56 -12.58 -13.01
N ARG A 67 -5.41 -12.21 -13.58
CA ARG A 67 -4.58 -13.11 -14.39
C ARG A 67 -3.41 -13.61 -13.54
N LEU A 68 -3.50 -14.88 -13.15
CA LEU A 68 -2.44 -15.57 -12.44
C LEU A 68 -1.54 -16.28 -13.46
N SER A 69 -0.23 -16.28 -13.20
CA SER A 69 0.76 -17.03 -13.97
C SER A 69 1.02 -18.40 -13.33
N VAL A 70 1.57 -19.31 -14.12
CA VAL A 70 2.13 -20.57 -13.59
C VAL A 70 3.28 -20.25 -12.63
N GLY A 71 3.37 -20.98 -11.52
CA GLY A 71 4.32 -20.77 -10.45
C GLY A 71 3.90 -19.73 -9.41
N THR A 72 2.78 -19.01 -9.62
CA THR A 72 2.28 -18.06 -8.63
C THR A 72 1.76 -18.80 -7.41
N GLU A 73 2.27 -18.44 -6.23
CA GLU A 73 1.70 -18.86 -4.95
C GLU A 73 0.37 -18.14 -4.71
N VAL A 74 -0.63 -18.88 -4.26
CA VAL A 74 -1.99 -18.39 -4.08
C VAL A 74 -2.57 -18.95 -2.79
N PHE A 75 -3.34 -18.11 -2.10
CA PHE A 75 -4.29 -18.59 -1.11
C PHE A 75 -5.54 -19.10 -1.83
N TYR A 76 -5.89 -20.36 -1.58
CA TYR A 76 -7.09 -20.99 -2.09
C TYR A 76 -8.14 -21.18 -1.00
N ARG A 77 -9.30 -20.55 -1.20
CA ARG A 77 -10.49 -20.73 -0.36
C ARG A 77 -11.48 -21.68 -1.03
N ASN A 78 -11.71 -22.84 -0.42
CA ASN A 78 -12.79 -23.74 -0.84
C ASN A 78 -14.03 -23.57 0.06
N LYS A 79 -15.06 -22.87 -0.43
CA LYS A 79 -16.31 -22.71 0.33
C LYS A 79 -17.16 -23.97 0.48
N GLN A 80 -16.90 -25.01 -0.32
CA GLN A 80 -17.75 -26.20 -0.40
C GLN A 80 -17.24 -27.37 0.43
N LYS A 81 -15.96 -27.36 0.80
CA LYS A 81 -15.39 -28.37 1.68
C LYS A 81 -15.28 -27.76 3.08
N ASN A 82 -15.63 -28.54 4.10
CA ASN A 82 -15.29 -28.22 5.49
C ASN A 82 -13.76 -28.45 5.64
N THR A 83 -12.96 -27.55 5.06
CA THR A 83 -11.51 -27.58 5.15
C THR A 83 -11.08 -27.12 6.53
N GLU A 84 -10.06 -27.76 7.08
CA GLU A 84 -9.37 -27.26 8.26
C GLU A 84 -8.83 -25.85 7.97
N GLY A 85 -9.09 -24.90 8.87
CA GLY A 85 -8.77 -23.48 8.66
C GLY A 85 -9.66 -22.75 7.64
N GLU A 86 -9.18 -21.62 7.14
CA GLU A 86 -9.91 -20.73 6.21
C GLU A 86 -9.52 -20.97 4.74
N GLY A 87 -8.42 -21.69 4.50
CA GLY A 87 -7.94 -22.07 3.18
C GLY A 87 -6.49 -22.56 3.22
N ILE A 88 -5.95 -22.89 2.05
CA ILE A 88 -4.61 -23.49 1.92
C ILE A 88 -3.73 -22.71 0.94
N LEU A 89 -2.42 -22.77 1.16
CA LEU A 89 -1.37 -22.25 0.29
C LEU A 89 -1.16 -23.23 -0.86
N CYS A 90 -1.28 -22.72 -2.09
CA CYS A 90 -1.10 -23.53 -3.28
C CYS A 90 -0.25 -22.83 -4.32
N SER A 91 0.29 -23.61 -5.25
CA SER A 91 1.01 -23.13 -6.42
C SER A 91 0.16 -23.36 -7.68
N VAL A 92 0.11 -22.35 -8.55
CA VAL A 92 -0.54 -22.48 -9.86
C VAL A 92 0.33 -23.32 -10.79
N THR A 93 -0.18 -24.44 -11.28
CA THR A 93 0.56 -25.32 -12.19
C THR A 93 0.18 -25.13 -13.65
N SER A 94 -1.08 -24.82 -13.93
CA SER A 94 -1.56 -24.59 -15.29
C SER A 94 -2.69 -23.57 -15.34
N VAL A 95 -2.76 -22.84 -16.45
CA VAL A 95 -3.84 -21.91 -16.77
C VAL A 95 -4.64 -22.50 -17.93
N ILE A 96 -5.89 -22.84 -17.69
CA ILE A 96 -6.76 -23.52 -18.64
C ILE A 96 -7.87 -22.58 -19.10
N GLY A 97 -8.07 -22.49 -20.41
CA GLY A 97 -9.12 -21.67 -21.02
C GLY A 97 -8.81 -20.17 -21.01
N GLU A 98 -9.67 -19.40 -21.66
CA GLU A 98 -9.48 -17.97 -21.88
C GLU A 98 -10.72 -17.15 -21.49
N GLY A 99 -10.51 -15.84 -21.29
CA GLY A 99 -11.57 -14.90 -20.91
C GLY A 99 -12.35 -15.36 -19.67
N LYS A 100 -13.69 -15.42 -19.81
CA LYS A 100 -14.62 -15.79 -18.71
C LYS A 100 -14.56 -17.27 -18.32
N GLN A 101 -14.08 -18.14 -19.20
CA GLN A 101 -13.97 -19.59 -18.93
C GLN A 101 -12.60 -19.98 -18.36
N ARG A 102 -11.73 -19.00 -18.08
CA ARG A 102 -10.42 -19.27 -17.48
C ARG A 102 -10.57 -19.99 -16.13
N ARG A 103 -9.77 -21.04 -15.97
CA ARG A 103 -9.62 -21.85 -14.77
C ARG A 103 -8.13 -22.06 -14.51
N TYR A 104 -7.80 -22.34 -13.26
CA TYR A 104 -6.42 -22.61 -12.84
C TYR A 104 -6.37 -24.01 -12.27
N GLU A 105 -5.38 -24.78 -12.67
CA GLU A 105 -4.98 -26.00 -11.95
C GLU A 105 -3.94 -25.59 -10.93
N ILE A 106 -4.18 -25.99 -9.68
CA ILE A 106 -3.33 -25.65 -8.56
C ILE A 106 -3.07 -26.87 -7.70
N ILE A 107 -1.95 -26.85 -7.00
CA ILE A 107 -1.46 -27.95 -6.17
C ILE A 107 -1.07 -27.38 -4.80
N ASP A 108 -1.36 -28.11 -3.73
CA ASP A 108 -0.91 -27.77 -2.37
C ASP A 108 0.62 -27.69 -2.30
N SER A 109 1.15 -26.66 -1.65
CA SER A 109 2.60 -26.49 -1.51
C SER A 109 3.24 -27.52 -0.57
N ASP A 110 2.46 -28.17 0.30
CA ASP A 110 2.92 -29.24 1.20
C ASP A 110 1.91 -30.40 1.16
N PRO A 111 1.98 -31.25 0.11
CA PRO A 111 1.10 -32.41 0.01
C PRO A 111 1.38 -33.39 1.14
N ASP A 112 0.34 -33.87 1.83
CA ASP A 112 0.45 -35.02 2.71
C ASP A 112 1.10 -36.19 1.94
N PRO A 113 2.18 -36.82 2.45
CA PRO A 113 2.88 -37.91 1.76
C PRO A 113 1.99 -39.10 1.42
N SER A 114 0.84 -39.24 2.10
CA SER A 114 -0.17 -40.27 1.82
C SER A 114 -1.15 -39.90 0.71
N THR A 115 -1.26 -38.62 0.35
CA THR A 115 -2.22 -38.13 -0.66
C THR A 115 -1.51 -37.85 -1.97
N PRO A 116 -1.92 -38.47 -3.09
CA PRO A 116 -1.33 -38.17 -4.39
C PRO A 116 -1.56 -36.69 -4.73
N LEU A 117 -0.49 -36.02 -5.16
CA LEU A 117 -0.47 -34.67 -5.72
C LEU A 117 -1.38 -34.55 -6.96
N GLN A 118 -2.69 -34.51 -6.76
CA GLN A 118 -3.65 -34.31 -7.84
C GLN A 118 -3.97 -32.81 -7.97
N PRO A 119 -3.67 -32.20 -9.13
CA PRO A 119 -4.07 -30.83 -9.40
C PRO A 119 -5.58 -30.70 -9.31
N TYR A 120 -6.05 -29.68 -8.62
CA TYR A 120 -7.47 -29.37 -8.56
C TYR A 120 -7.77 -28.06 -9.29
N ARG A 121 -8.97 -27.98 -9.87
CA ARG A 121 -9.40 -26.84 -10.69
C ARG A 121 -10.11 -25.80 -9.84
N ALA A 122 -9.61 -24.57 -9.89
CA ALA A 122 -10.17 -23.41 -9.20
C ALA A 122 -10.49 -22.27 -10.18
N SER A 123 -11.52 -21.48 -9.84
CA SER A 123 -11.78 -20.20 -10.47
C SER A 123 -10.98 -19.10 -9.79
N VAL A 124 -10.66 -18.03 -10.53
CA VAL A 124 -9.97 -16.85 -9.97
C VAL A 124 -10.68 -16.26 -8.74
N SER A 125 -12.00 -16.41 -8.64
CA SER A 125 -12.79 -15.89 -7.52
C SER A 125 -12.43 -16.47 -6.16
N ASN A 126 -11.81 -17.65 -6.16
CA ASN A 126 -11.42 -18.42 -4.98
C ASN A 126 -9.91 -18.36 -4.74
N LEU A 127 -9.17 -17.62 -5.58
CA LEU A 127 -7.72 -17.50 -5.53
C LEU A 127 -7.32 -16.07 -5.21
N VAL A 128 -6.36 -15.94 -4.32
CA VAL A 128 -5.76 -14.66 -3.94
C VAL A 128 -4.26 -14.80 -4.15
N PRO A 129 -3.66 -14.01 -5.06
CA PRO A 129 -2.22 -14.10 -5.32
C PRO A 129 -1.43 -13.68 -4.09
N ILE A 130 -0.39 -14.46 -3.77
CA ILE A 130 0.57 -14.14 -2.75
C ILE A 130 1.74 -13.37 -3.39
N PRO A 131 2.11 -12.21 -2.85
CA PRO A 131 3.24 -11.43 -3.32
C PRO A 131 4.54 -12.24 -3.25
N VAL A 132 5.36 -12.18 -4.31
CA VAL A 132 6.68 -12.83 -4.34
C VAL A 132 7.65 -12.26 -3.30
N SER A 133 7.43 -11.03 -2.84
CA SER A 133 8.27 -10.37 -1.83
C SER A 133 7.43 -9.46 -0.94
N ASN A 134 8.01 -9.06 0.19
CA ASN A 134 7.39 -8.11 1.12
C ASN A 134 7.41 -6.65 0.61
N ALA A 135 8.01 -6.38 -0.56
CA ALA A 135 8.14 -5.04 -1.10
C ALA A 135 6.77 -4.46 -1.51
N GLY A 136 6.47 -3.24 -1.05
CA GLY A 136 5.23 -2.53 -1.37
C GLY A 136 4.00 -2.99 -0.59
N LEU A 137 4.14 -3.93 0.36
CA LEU A 137 3.04 -4.33 1.23
C LEU A 137 2.81 -3.30 2.33
N THR A 138 1.55 -2.87 2.46
CA THR A 138 1.15 -1.95 3.53
C THR A 138 1.33 -2.62 4.89
N GLU A 139 1.85 -1.86 5.85
CA GLU A 139 1.99 -2.34 7.21
C GLU A 139 0.61 -2.52 7.87
N LEU A 140 0.46 -3.59 8.63
CA LEU A 140 -0.82 -3.97 9.23
C LEU A 140 -0.98 -3.28 10.59
N PRO A 141 -2.13 -2.65 10.88
CA PRO A 141 -2.37 -2.04 12.18
C PRO A 141 -2.50 -3.12 13.27
N LEU A 142 -2.13 -2.74 14.49
CA LEU A 142 -2.31 -3.56 15.69
C LEU A 142 -3.78 -3.93 15.88
N ARG A 143 -4.02 -5.12 16.43
CA ARG A 143 -5.34 -5.69 16.71
C ARG A 143 -6.23 -5.91 15.49
N LYS A 144 -5.63 -5.90 14.30
CA LYS A 144 -6.36 -6.17 13.06
C LYS A 144 -6.47 -7.68 12.87
N ASN A 145 -7.67 -8.13 12.55
CA ASN A 145 -7.92 -9.51 12.12
C ASN A 145 -7.38 -9.71 10.70
N VAL A 146 -6.66 -10.81 10.54
CA VAL A 146 -5.96 -11.20 9.32
C VAL A 146 -6.09 -12.71 9.12
N LEU A 147 -5.83 -13.16 7.89
CA LEU A 147 -5.61 -14.57 7.56
C LEU A 147 -4.12 -14.78 7.39
N ALA A 148 -3.55 -15.77 8.06
CA ALA A 148 -2.13 -16.04 7.98
C ALA A 148 -1.83 -17.53 7.93
N VAL A 149 -0.76 -17.90 7.23
CA VAL A 149 -0.22 -19.27 7.25
C VAL A 149 0.29 -19.57 8.65
N TYR A 150 -0.14 -20.69 9.23
CA TYR A 150 0.42 -21.14 10.50
C TYR A 150 1.84 -21.70 10.28
N PRO A 151 2.84 -21.28 11.08
CA PRO A 151 4.23 -21.68 10.87
C PRO A 151 4.43 -23.21 10.80
N GLY A 152 5.10 -23.67 9.76
CA GLY A 152 5.35 -25.10 9.52
C GLY A 152 4.17 -25.85 8.86
N THR A 153 3.14 -25.14 8.41
CA THR A 153 2.02 -25.70 7.65
C THR A 153 1.77 -24.90 6.37
N THR A 154 0.85 -25.37 5.53
CA THR A 154 0.31 -24.63 4.38
C THR A 154 -1.11 -24.12 4.60
N THR A 155 -1.64 -24.22 5.81
CA THR A 155 -3.02 -23.84 6.12
C THR A 155 -3.08 -22.42 6.66
N PHE A 156 -4.06 -21.66 6.17
CA PHE A 156 -4.37 -20.32 6.65
C PHE A 156 -5.41 -20.37 7.76
N TYR A 157 -5.12 -19.67 8.85
CA TYR A 157 -6.02 -19.51 9.98
C TYR A 157 -6.26 -18.02 10.25
N LYS A 158 -7.33 -17.73 10.98
CA LYS A 158 -7.57 -16.38 11.50
C LYS A 158 -6.56 -16.06 12.59
N ALA A 159 -6.08 -14.83 12.57
CA ALA A 159 -5.16 -14.32 13.56
C ALA A 159 -5.37 -12.82 13.80
N GLU A 160 -4.90 -12.35 14.95
CA GLU A 160 -4.85 -10.95 15.32
C GLU A 160 -3.41 -10.43 15.25
N VAL A 161 -3.20 -9.24 14.69
CA VAL A 161 -1.89 -8.59 14.65
C VAL A 161 -1.49 -8.06 16.02
N VAL A 162 -0.45 -8.64 16.60
CA VAL A 162 0.10 -8.28 17.91
C VAL A 162 1.25 -7.27 17.79
N ALA A 163 2.08 -7.38 16.74
CA ALA A 163 3.13 -6.41 16.45
C ALA A 163 3.44 -6.32 14.95
N SER A 164 3.76 -5.12 14.48
CA SER A 164 4.21 -4.86 13.11
C SER A 164 5.20 -3.69 13.08
N ARG A 165 5.92 -3.52 11.96
CA ARG A 165 6.92 -2.44 11.81
C ARG A 165 6.31 -1.02 11.88
N ALA A 166 5.09 -0.81 11.35
CA ALA A 166 4.31 0.43 11.53
C ALA A 166 3.96 0.67 12.98
N GLY A 167 3.54 -0.41 13.65
CA GLY A 167 3.06 -0.40 15.01
C GLY A 167 4.15 -0.86 15.93
N LYS A 168 5.19 -0.04 16.14
CA LYS A 168 6.06 -0.19 17.31
C LYS A 168 5.14 -0.40 18.52
N GLY A 169 5.19 -1.62 19.07
CA GLY A 169 4.25 -2.11 20.07
C GLY A 169 4.07 -1.10 21.20
N LEU A 170 2.87 -1.07 21.77
CA LEU A 170 2.56 -0.23 22.93
C LEU A 170 3.72 -0.28 23.93
N LYS A 171 4.47 0.81 24.08
CA LYS A 171 5.28 1.01 25.28
C LYS A 171 4.31 1.30 26.42
N LYS A 172 3.76 0.26 27.03
CA LYS A 172 3.17 0.39 28.36
C LYS A 172 4.24 -0.12 29.34
N ASP A 173 4.88 0.81 30.03
CA ASP A 173 5.68 0.54 31.23
C ASP A 173 7.08 -0.08 31.04
N GLY A 174 7.81 0.26 29.98
CA GLY A 174 9.26 0.01 29.89
C GLY A 174 9.68 -1.47 29.82
N LYS A 175 8.73 -2.39 29.69
CA LYS A 175 8.97 -3.81 29.42
C LYS A 175 8.96 -4.01 27.89
N GLU A 176 10.00 -4.64 27.36
CA GLU A 176 10.06 -4.98 25.94
C GLU A 176 8.82 -5.79 25.55
N ILE A 177 8.01 -5.28 24.63
CA ILE A 177 6.95 -6.05 23.99
C ILE A 177 7.52 -6.55 22.66
N GLY A 178 8.44 -7.48 22.77
CA GLY A 178 8.17 -8.76 22.15
C GLY A 178 7.73 -9.67 23.30
N GLY A 179 6.69 -10.50 23.13
CA GLY A 179 6.50 -11.63 24.02
C GLY A 179 7.75 -12.51 24.10
N SER A 180 7.62 -13.71 24.65
CA SER A 180 8.71 -14.70 24.81
C SER A 180 9.65 -14.89 23.60
N LEU A 181 9.23 -14.50 22.39
CA LEU A 181 9.98 -14.58 21.12
C LEU A 181 11.07 -13.50 20.88
N GLY A 182 11.17 -12.44 21.69
CA GLY A 182 12.20 -11.40 21.49
C GLY A 182 11.95 -10.47 20.29
N GLU A 183 13.02 -9.92 19.69
CA GLU A 183 12.97 -8.90 18.63
C GLU A 183 12.35 -9.43 17.33
N LEU A 184 11.39 -8.67 16.78
CA LEU A 184 10.68 -9.01 15.54
C LEU A 184 11.59 -8.76 14.33
N LYS A 185 11.77 -9.78 13.50
CA LYS A 185 12.59 -9.69 12.27
C LYS A 185 11.95 -8.74 11.25
N ASP A 186 12.81 -8.05 10.50
CA ASP A 186 12.36 -7.24 9.37
C ASP A 186 11.61 -8.10 8.34
N GLY A 187 10.46 -7.60 7.88
CA GLY A 187 9.58 -8.33 6.96
C GLY A 187 8.63 -9.33 7.62
N PHE A 188 8.64 -9.46 8.95
CA PHE A 188 7.72 -10.31 9.70
C PHE A 188 6.66 -9.50 10.45
N VAL A 189 5.55 -10.17 10.78
CA VAL A 189 4.45 -9.66 11.58
C VAL A 189 4.22 -10.66 12.70
N ARG A 190 4.10 -10.16 13.93
CA ARG A 190 3.74 -11.00 15.07
C ARG A 190 2.24 -11.12 15.18
N LEU A 191 1.77 -12.36 15.23
CA LEU A 191 0.37 -12.71 15.22
C LEU A 191 0.01 -13.58 16.42
N ARG A 192 -1.24 -13.50 16.85
CA ARG A 192 -1.88 -14.44 17.75
C ARG A 192 -2.99 -15.16 17.00
N PHE A 193 -2.91 -16.48 16.89
CA PHE A 193 -3.87 -17.28 16.13
C PHE A 193 -5.14 -17.55 16.94
N GLU A 194 -6.29 -17.59 16.26
CA GLU A 194 -7.56 -17.98 16.89
C GLU A 194 -7.59 -19.49 17.18
N GLY A 195 -8.13 -19.89 18.34
CA GLY A 195 -8.35 -21.29 18.69
C GLY A 195 -7.14 -22.02 19.28
N GLU A 196 -6.06 -21.31 19.57
CA GLU A 196 -4.88 -21.88 20.22
C GLU A 196 -5.12 -22.13 21.72
N ASP A 197 -4.72 -23.31 22.22
CA ASP A 197 -4.95 -23.74 23.62
C ASP A 197 -4.27 -22.81 24.64
N GLU A 198 -3.18 -22.17 24.23
CA GLU A 198 -2.50 -21.10 24.96
C GLU A 198 -2.93 -19.74 24.39
N ALA A 199 -3.89 -19.08 25.03
CA ALA A 199 -4.50 -17.84 24.55
C ALA A 199 -3.53 -16.66 24.32
N ASP A 200 -2.28 -16.75 24.78
CA ASP A 200 -1.25 -15.73 24.63
C ASP A 200 -0.06 -16.21 23.78
N ARG A 201 -0.18 -17.34 23.08
CA ARG A 201 0.89 -17.81 22.19
C ARG A 201 0.96 -16.89 20.96
N GLU A 202 2.15 -16.33 20.77
CA GLU A 202 2.48 -15.40 19.69
C GLU A 202 3.42 -16.09 18.71
N MET A 203 3.26 -15.80 17.42
CA MET A 203 4.10 -16.35 16.37
C MET A 203 4.49 -15.28 15.34
N ASP A 204 5.72 -15.36 14.84
CA ASP A 204 6.22 -14.48 13.78
C ASP A 204 5.97 -15.11 12.41
N VAL A 205 5.19 -14.42 11.58
CA VAL A 205 4.85 -14.85 10.22
C VAL A 205 5.35 -13.81 9.21
N GLU A 206 5.91 -14.26 8.09
CA GLU A 206 6.38 -13.35 7.05
C GLU A 206 5.21 -12.55 6.46
N ARG A 207 5.40 -11.24 6.29
CA ARG A 207 4.34 -10.30 5.90
C ARG A 207 3.60 -10.71 4.62
N ARG A 208 4.27 -11.29 3.62
CA ARG A 208 3.65 -11.75 2.37
C ARG A 208 2.62 -12.85 2.56
N TYR A 209 2.75 -13.66 3.61
CA TYR A 209 1.79 -14.72 3.96
C TYR A 209 0.68 -14.26 4.90
N VAL A 210 0.59 -12.95 5.17
CA VAL A 210 -0.47 -12.34 5.98
C VAL A 210 -1.41 -11.54 5.08
N LEU A 211 -2.63 -12.03 4.93
CA LEU A 211 -3.68 -11.48 4.09
C LEU A 211 -4.73 -10.74 4.93
N PRO A 212 -5.40 -9.72 4.38
CA PRO A 212 -6.59 -9.15 5.00
C PRO A 212 -7.66 -10.22 5.23
N GLU A 213 -8.46 -10.09 6.29
CA GLU A 213 -9.57 -11.02 6.60
C GLU A 213 -10.56 -11.21 5.43
N THR A 214 -10.74 -10.19 4.59
CA THR A 214 -11.57 -10.25 3.39
C THR A 214 -10.99 -11.12 2.27
N GLY A 215 -9.70 -11.45 2.35
CA GLY A 215 -8.95 -12.14 1.29
C GLY A 215 -8.92 -11.37 -0.04
N ARG A 216 -9.22 -10.08 -0.03
CA ARG A 216 -9.29 -9.20 -1.21
C ARG A 216 -8.90 -7.79 -0.84
#